data_AF-A0A653LY49-F1
#
_entry.id   AF-A0A653LY49-F1
#
_cell.length_a   1.000
_cell.length_b   1.000
_cell.length_c   1.000
_cell.angle_alpha   90.00
_cell.angle_beta   90.00
_cell.angle_gamma   90.00
#
_symmetry.space_group_name_H-M   'P 1'
#
loop_
_entity.id
_entity.type
_entity.pdbx_description
1 polymer ?
#
loop_
_entity_poly.entity_id
_entity_poly.type
_entity_poly.pdbx_seq_one_letter_code
_entity_poly.pdbx_strand_id
1 'polypeptide(L)'
;MILNVLYFFFYINFPKKWIQYFVKNRKIKILKIIAKKGHYKNRIQIAESLKLLNDEEKAELISIQIDDSIEVVFEKAIEVAHTSKVSRQLKQKMEERKTIWAAKKINEELQKEITSKKLKDTTNYKRKFGSGESLDTVKKMLKKPINTGKWF
;
A
#
# COMPACT_ATOMS: atom_id res chain seq x y z
N MET A 1 11.43 10.89 24.96
CA MET A 1 12.35 10.24 23.98
C MET A 1 11.69 9.09 23.19
N ILE A 2 10.98 8.15 23.83
CA ILE A 2 10.34 6.99 23.15
C ILE A 2 9.30 7.42 22.08
N LEU A 3 8.54 8.49 22.34
CA LEU A 3 7.56 9.05 21.39
C LEU A 3 8.19 9.53 20.08
N ASN A 4 9.37 10.17 20.13
CA ASN A 4 10.05 10.69 18.94
C ASN A 4 10.58 9.56 18.04
N VAL A 5 11.03 8.46 18.65
CA VAL A 5 11.51 7.28 17.92
C VAL A 5 10.35 6.55 17.23
N LEU A 6 9.16 6.49 17.85
CA LEU A 6 7.97 5.92 17.22
C LEU A 6 7.45 6.80 16.06
N TYR A 7 7.56 8.11 16.19
CA TYR A 7 7.18 9.07 15.14
C TYR A 7 8.05 8.91 13.88
N PHE A 8 9.34 8.64 14.06
CA PHE A 8 10.29 8.42 12.96
C PHE A 8 9.83 7.33 11.99
N PHE A 9 9.34 6.19 12.50
CA PHE A 9 8.90 5.07 11.66
C PHE A 9 7.63 5.38 10.85
N PHE A 10 6.77 6.29 11.34
CA PHE A 10 5.50 6.62 10.69
C PHE A 10 5.72 7.44 9.41
N TYR A 11 6.65 8.39 9.44
CA TYR A 11 6.85 9.36 8.35
C TYR A 11 7.94 8.97 7.37
N ILE A 12 8.95 8.21 7.81
CA ILE A 12 10.09 7.92 6.95
C ILE A 12 9.86 6.68 6.12
N ASN A 13 9.88 6.88 4.80
CA ASN A 13 10.01 5.80 3.84
C ASN A 13 11.46 5.28 3.87
N PHE A 14 11.65 4.07 4.41
CA PHE A 14 12.97 3.47 4.46
C PHE A 14 13.44 3.03 3.07
N PRO A 15 14.75 3.11 2.80
CA PRO A 15 15.33 2.46 1.64
C PRO A 15 15.02 0.95 1.69
N LYS A 16 14.70 0.35 0.54
CA LYS A 16 14.38 -1.09 0.43
C LYS A 16 15.47 -1.99 1.06
N LYS A 17 16.74 -1.59 0.91
CA LYS A 17 17.89 -2.28 1.52
C LYS A 17 17.79 -2.41 3.03
N TRP A 18 17.21 -1.43 3.72
CA TRP A 18 17.07 -1.43 5.18
C TRP A 18 15.99 -2.41 5.63
N ILE A 19 14.82 -2.41 4.97
CA ILE A 19 13.77 -3.40 5.26
C ILE A 19 14.28 -4.81 4.98
N GLN A 20 14.97 -5.01 3.84
CA GLN A 20 15.61 -6.29 3.52
C GLN A 20 16.65 -6.71 4.57
N TYR A 21 17.46 -5.76 5.06
CA TYR A 21 18.40 -6.01 6.14
C TYR A 21 17.68 -6.46 7.42
N PHE A 22 16.58 -5.81 7.81
CA PHE A 22 15.81 -6.22 8.99
C PHE A 22 15.17 -7.60 8.83
N VAL A 23 14.66 -7.92 7.63
CA VAL A 23 14.11 -9.25 7.31
C VAL A 23 15.20 -10.31 7.35
N LYS A 24 16.33 -10.10 6.66
CA LYS A 24 17.44 -11.05 6.60
C LYS A 24 18.04 -11.33 7.99
N ASN A 25 18.18 -10.29 8.81
CA ASN A 25 18.68 -10.40 10.18
C ASN A 25 17.58 -10.73 11.20
N ARG A 26 16.38 -11.11 10.75
CA ARG A 26 15.25 -11.55 11.59
C ARG A 26 14.95 -10.59 12.75
N LYS A 27 14.98 -9.28 12.49
CA LYS A 27 14.68 -8.24 13.49
C LYS A 27 13.17 -8.07 13.66
N ILE A 28 12.48 -9.15 14.04
CA ILE A 28 11.01 -9.24 14.08
C ILE A 28 10.37 -8.17 14.96
N LYS A 29 10.95 -7.87 16.13
CA LYS A 29 10.44 -6.79 17.01
C LYS A 29 10.34 -5.45 16.29
N ILE A 30 11.36 -5.10 15.49
CA ILE A 30 11.39 -3.87 14.69
C ILE A 30 10.37 -3.97 13.56
N LEU A 31 10.34 -5.09 12.84
CA LEU A 31 9.41 -5.32 11.75
C LEU A 31 7.95 -5.24 12.20
N LYS A 32 7.60 -5.71 13.40
CA LYS A 32 6.25 -5.58 13.98
C LYS A 32 5.87 -4.11 14.22
N ILE A 33 6.80 -3.30 14.72
CA ILE A 33 6.58 -1.87 14.93
C ILE A 33 6.32 -1.17 13.58
N ILE A 34 7.16 -1.47 12.57
CA ILE A 34 7.00 -0.90 11.23
C ILE A 34 5.72 -1.42 10.56
N ALA A 35 5.39 -2.70 10.69
CA ALA A 35 4.16 -3.27 10.12
C ALA A 35 2.90 -2.63 10.74
N LYS A 36 2.92 -2.33 12.04
CA LYS A 36 1.76 -1.75 12.74
C LYS A 36 1.59 -0.25 12.50
N LYS A 37 2.69 0.50 12.45
CA LYS A 37 2.65 1.98 12.47
C LYS A 37 3.57 2.65 11.44
N GLY A 38 4.28 1.89 10.63
CA GLY A 38 5.24 2.43 9.69
C GLY A 38 4.60 3.11 8.49
N HIS A 39 5.40 3.90 7.78
CA HIS A 39 5.01 4.47 6.49
C HIS A 39 4.49 3.37 5.54
N TYR A 40 3.45 3.67 4.75
CA TYR A 40 2.73 2.68 3.94
C TYR A 40 3.64 1.87 3.00
N LYS A 41 4.63 2.52 2.37
CA LYS A 41 5.62 1.86 1.50
C LYS A 41 6.45 0.82 2.25
N ASN A 42 6.80 1.08 3.50
CA ASN A 42 7.56 0.13 4.31
C ASN A 42 6.70 -1.07 4.65
N ARG A 43 5.42 -0.85 5.00
CA ARG A 43 4.46 -1.91 5.30
C ARG A 43 4.26 -2.84 4.10
N ILE A 44 4.16 -2.27 2.90
CA ILE A 44 4.12 -3.03 1.63
C ILE A 44 5.41 -3.85 1.46
N GLN A 45 6.58 -3.24 1.61
CA GLN A 45 7.86 -3.96 1.48
C GLN A 45 8.00 -5.13 2.47
N ILE A 46 7.49 -4.97 3.70
CA ILE A 46 7.46 -6.05 4.69
C ILE A 46 6.52 -7.17 4.22
N ALA A 47 5.32 -6.82 3.74
CA ALA A 47 4.34 -7.80 3.25
C ALA A 47 4.90 -8.62 2.07
N GLU A 48 5.60 -7.98 1.13
CA GLU A 48 6.30 -8.65 0.02
C GLU A 48 7.39 -9.62 0.49
N SER A 49 7.98 -9.35 1.65
CA SER A 49 9.13 -10.10 2.17
C SER A 49 8.74 -11.22 3.15
N LEU A 50 7.46 -11.41 3.46
CA LEU A 50 6.99 -12.42 4.42
C LEU A 50 7.44 -13.85 4.06
N LYS A 51 7.56 -14.17 2.76
CA LYS A 51 8.00 -15.50 2.28
C LYS A 51 9.43 -15.85 2.70
N LEU A 52 10.24 -14.86 3.08
CA LEU A 52 11.64 -15.03 3.50
C LEU A 52 11.80 -15.37 4.99
N LEU A 53 10.72 -15.30 5.75
CA LEU A 53 10.71 -15.54 7.19
C LEU A 53 10.33 -16.99 7.49
N ASN A 54 10.70 -17.45 8.69
CA ASN A 54 10.24 -18.76 9.16
C ASN A 54 8.73 -18.72 9.51
N ASP A 55 8.11 -19.87 9.74
CA ASP A 55 6.66 -19.95 9.91
C ASP A 55 6.13 -19.22 11.15
N GLU A 56 6.86 -19.21 12.26
CA GLU A 56 6.47 -18.50 13.48
C GLU A 56 6.49 -16.98 13.28
N GLU A 57 7.60 -16.47 12.77
CA GLU A 57 7.81 -15.04 12.49
C GLU A 57 6.82 -14.52 11.45
N LYS A 58 6.55 -15.35 10.45
CA LYS A 58 5.57 -15.07 9.40
C LYS A 58 4.15 -15.00 9.98
N ALA A 59 3.77 -15.96 10.83
CA ALA A 59 2.47 -15.92 11.50
C ALA A 59 2.29 -14.66 12.36
N GLU A 60 3.34 -14.23 13.08
CA GLU A 60 3.31 -12.99 13.86
C GLU A 60 3.05 -11.76 12.99
N LEU A 61 3.77 -11.61 11.87
CA LEU A 61 3.58 -10.45 11.00
C LEU A 61 2.27 -10.50 10.21
N ILE A 62 1.83 -11.68 9.76
CA ILE A 62 0.52 -11.86 9.11
C ILE A 62 -0.57 -11.37 10.07
N SER A 63 -0.53 -11.76 11.35
CA SER A 63 -1.53 -11.37 12.34
C SER A 63 -1.72 -9.85 12.48
N ILE A 64 -0.67 -9.07 12.19
CA ILE A 64 -0.69 -7.61 12.17
C ILE A 64 -1.18 -7.09 10.81
N GLN A 65 -0.66 -7.64 9.71
CA GLN A 65 -0.90 -7.11 8.37
C GLN A 65 -2.29 -7.43 7.81
N ILE A 66 -2.97 -8.46 8.33
CA ILE A 66 -4.36 -8.72 7.94
C ILE A 66 -5.31 -7.60 8.39
N ASP A 67 -4.98 -6.87 9.46
CA ASP A 67 -5.76 -5.73 9.93
C ASP A 67 -5.30 -4.41 9.32
N ASP A 68 -4.40 -4.45 8.33
CA ASP A 68 -3.87 -3.22 7.77
C ASP A 68 -4.96 -2.43 7.04
N SER A 69 -4.93 -1.12 7.26
CA SER A 69 -5.70 -0.11 6.53
C SER A 69 -5.49 -0.11 5.00
N ILE A 70 -4.37 -0.65 4.53
CA ILE A 70 -3.96 -0.64 3.12
C ILE A 70 -4.28 -2.00 2.50
N GLU A 71 -5.13 -2.00 1.47
CA GLU A 71 -5.60 -3.21 0.79
C GLU A 71 -4.45 -4.08 0.27
N VAL A 72 -3.46 -3.48 -0.39
CA VAL A 72 -2.29 -4.20 -0.94
C VAL A 72 -1.50 -4.94 0.14
N VAL A 73 -1.40 -4.37 1.34
CA VAL A 73 -0.71 -5.02 2.48
C VAL A 73 -1.50 -6.24 2.92
N PHE A 74 -2.82 -6.09 3.06
CA PHE A 74 -3.74 -7.18 3.38
C PHE A 74 -3.65 -8.30 2.33
N GLU A 75 -3.79 -8.00 1.05
CA GLU A 75 -3.76 -8.98 -0.04
C GLU A 75 -2.46 -9.81 -0.03
N LYS A 76 -1.32 -9.13 0.15
CA LYS A 76 -0.01 -9.80 0.23
C LYS A 76 0.12 -10.70 1.46
N ALA A 77 -0.40 -10.26 2.60
CA ALA A 77 -0.42 -11.10 3.80
C ALA A 77 -1.29 -12.35 3.61
N ILE A 78 -2.46 -12.22 2.95
CA ILE A 78 -3.35 -13.34 2.63
C ILE A 78 -2.69 -14.33 1.67
N GLU A 79 -2.06 -13.85 0.61
CA GLU A 79 -1.35 -14.67 -0.39
C GLU A 79 -0.35 -15.62 0.30
N VAL A 80 0.40 -15.07 1.26
CA VAL A 80 1.40 -15.83 2.01
C VAL A 80 0.77 -16.73 3.09
N ALA A 81 -0.30 -16.27 3.73
CA ALA A 81 -1.01 -17.05 4.75
C ALA A 81 -1.61 -18.35 4.19
N HIS A 82 -2.08 -18.34 2.94
CA HIS A 82 -2.62 -19.54 2.28
C HIS A 82 -1.61 -20.67 2.13
N THR A 83 -0.33 -20.33 1.95
CA THR A 83 0.75 -21.30 1.78
C THR A 83 1.48 -21.64 3.09
N SER A 84 1.04 -21.05 4.21
CA SER A 84 1.73 -21.14 5.50
C SER A 84 0.87 -21.81 6.58
N LYS A 85 1.53 -22.39 7.58
CA LYS A 85 0.85 -22.96 8.76
C LYS A 85 0.39 -21.84 9.69
N VAL A 86 -0.80 -21.32 9.44
CA VAL A 86 -1.47 -20.32 10.29
C VAL A 86 -2.56 -20.95 11.17
N SER A 87 -2.78 -20.37 12.35
CA SER A 87 -3.79 -20.86 13.31
C SER A 87 -5.21 -20.75 12.74
N ARG A 88 -6.12 -21.59 13.24
CA ARG A 88 -7.54 -21.58 12.84
C ARG A 88 -8.20 -20.22 13.09
N GLN A 89 -7.91 -19.60 14.24
CA GLN A 89 -8.41 -18.27 14.59
C GLN A 89 -7.97 -17.21 13.58
N LEU A 90 -6.69 -17.27 13.16
CA LEU A 90 -6.16 -16.32 12.18
C LEU A 90 -6.84 -16.51 10.82
N LYS A 91 -7.11 -17.75 10.40
CA LYS A 91 -7.87 -18.05 9.18
C LYS A 91 -9.29 -17.49 9.21
N GLN A 92 -10.01 -17.65 10.32
CA GLN A 92 -11.36 -17.09 10.47
C GLN A 92 -11.34 -15.57 10.31
N LYS A 93 -10.42 -14.90 11.02
CA LYS A 93 -10.25 -13.45 10.93
C LYS A 93 -9.90 -12.97 9.53
N MET A 94 -9.10 -13.75 8.79
CA MET A 94 -8.80 -13.46 7.39
C MET A 94 -10.05 -13.49 6.51
N GLU A 95 -10.91 -14.49 6.66
CA GLU A 95 -12.17 -14.58 5.89
C GLU A 95 -13.12 -13.43 6.23
N GLU A 96 -13.29 -13.10 7.51
CA GLU A 96 -14.06 -11.92 7.93
C GLU A 96 -13.52 -10.63 7.32
N ARG A 97 -12.19 -10.50 7.25
CA ARG A 97 -11.60 -9.30 6.67
C ARG A 97 -11.75 -9.24 5.15
N LYS A 98 -11.73 -10.37 4.46
CA LYS A 98 -12.02 -10.43 3.01
C LYS A 98 -13.42 -9.92 2.70
N THR A 99 -14.44 -10.34 3.47
CA THR A 99 -15.81 -9.88 3.24
C THR A 99 -15.95 -8.38 3.45
N ILE A 100 -15.27 -7.83 4.47
CA ILE A 100 -15.24 -6.38 4.72
C ILE A 100 -14.59 -5.61 3.55
N TRP A 101 -13.46 -6.10 3.04
CA TRP A 101 -12.81 -5.47 1.88
C TRP A 101 -13.65 -5.54 0.61
N ALA A 102 -14.30 -6.68 0.35
CA ALA A 102 -15.22 -6.83 -0.77
C ALA A 102 -16.40 -5.84 -0.67
N ALA A 103 -17.02 -5.73 0.50
CA ALA A 103 -18.11 -4.78 0.74
C ALA A 103 -17.64 -3.32 0.59
N LYS A 104 -16.44 -3.00 1.08
CA LYS A 104 -15.84 -1.68 0.90
C LYS A 104 -15.64 -1.33 -0.58
N LYS A 105 -15.13 -2.27 -1.38
CA LYS A 105 -14.91 -2.07 -2.82
C LYS A 105 -16.21 -1.81 -3.57
N ILE A 106 -17.26 -2.59 -3.29
CA ILE A 106 -18.61 -2.37 -3.85
C ILE A 106 -19.13 -0.97 -3.50
N ASN A 107 -18.97 -0.56 -2.23
CA ASN A 107 -19.38 0.77 -1.79
C ASN A 107 -18.58 1.89 -2.47
N GLU A 108 -17.26 1.73 -2.63
CA GLU A 108 -16.42 2.70 -3.32
C GLU A 108 -16.78 2.84 -4.81
N GLU A 109 -17.12 1.73 -5.48
CA GLU A 109 -17.61 1.73 -6.86
C GLU A 109 -18.96 2.43 -6.98
N LEU A 110 -19.91 2.12 -6.08
CA LEU A 110 -21.22 2.78 -6.03
C LEU A 110 -21.07 4.30 -5.79
N GLN A 111 -20.20 4.70 -4.85
CA GLN A 111 -19.92 6.12 -4.58
C GLN A 111 -19.26 6.82 -5.78
N LYS A 112 -18.36 6.13 -6.50
CA LYS A 112 -17.79 6.65 -7.75
C LYS A 112 -18.87 6.87 -8.80
N GLU A 113 -19.80 5.93 -8.95
CA GLU A 113 -20.91 6.05 -9.91
C GLU A 113 -21.84 7.22 -9.56
N ILE A 114 -22.26 7.33 -8.30
CA ILE A 114 -23.09 8.44 -7.81
C ILE A 114 -22.37 9.78 -8.05
N THR A 115 -21.08 9.85 -7.70
CA THR A 115 -20.27 11.06 -7.88
C THR A 115 -20.10 11.41 -9.37
N SER A 116 -19.90 10.40 -10.21
CA SER A 116 -19.82 10.55 -11.66
C SER A 116 -21.11 11.13 -12.22
N LYS A 117 -22.28 10.57 -11.87
CA LYS A 117 -23.60 11.09 -12.28
C LYS A 117 -23.80 12.55 -11.84
N LYS A 118 -23.47 12.88 -10.59
CA LYS A 118 -23.59 14.27 -10.06
C LYS A 118 -22.68 15.27 -10.78
N LEU A 119 -21.50 14.83 -11.20
CA LEU A 119 -20.52 15.72 -11.82
C LEU A 119 -20.65 15.78 -13.34
N LYS A 120 -21.41 14.90 -14.00
CA LYS A 120 -21.42 14.70 -15.46
C LYS A 120 -21.45 15.97 -16.32
N ASP A 121 -22.22 16.96 -15.91
CA ASP A 121 -22.41 18.22 -16.64
C ASP A 121 -21.58 19.39 -16.06
N THR A 122 -20.63 19.09 -15.15
CA THR A 122 -19.75 20.07 -14.52
C THR A 122 -18.34 20.02 -15.12
N THR A 123 -17.64 21.14 -15.07
CA THR A 123 -16.21 21.24 -15.42
C THR A 123 -15.32 20.29 -14.58
N ASN A 124 -15.78 19.92 -13.38
CA ASN A 124 -15.09 19.01 -12.47
C ASN A 124 -15.13 17.54 -12.90
N TYR A 125 -16.04 17.16 -13.81
CA TYR A 125 -16.13 15.78 -14.31
C TYR A 125 -14.85 15.33 -15.00
N LYS A 126 -14.39 16.10 -16.01
CA LYS A 126 -13.17 15.79 -16.77
C LYS A 126 -11.93 15.76 -15.88
N ARG A 127 -11.87 16.60 -14.84
CA ARG A 127 -10.76 16.61 -13.89
C ARG A 127 -10.70 15.33 -13.05
N LYS A 128 -11.85 14.80 -12.64
CA LYS A 128 -11.93 13.66 -11.69
C LYS A 128 -12.06 12.30 -12.37
N PHE A 129 -12.67 12.25 -13.55
CA PHE A 129 -13.00 11.02 -14.29
C PHE A 129 -12.53 11.03 -15.75
N GLY A 130 -11.91 12.11 -16.24
CA GLY A 130 -11.35 12.16 -17.58
C GLY A 130 -10.05 11.35 -17.71
N SER A 131 -9.66 11.06 -18.94
CA SER A 131 -8.50 10.24 -19.32
C SER A 131 -7.12 10.80 -18.90
N GLY A 132 -7.06 11.97 -18.27
CA GLY A 132 -5.78 12.61 -17.90
C GLY A 132 -5.01 13.20 -19.09
N GLU A 133 -5.61 13.23 -20.29
CA GLU A 133 -5.01 13.74 -21.52
C GLU A 133 -4.38 15.13 -21.39
N SER A 134 -4.93 16.01 -20.55
CA SER A 134 -4.35 17.34 -20.31
C SER A 134 -2.97 17.26 -19.65
N LEU A 135 -2.81 16.37 -18.66
CA LEU A 135 -1.58 16.17 -17.91
C LEU A 135 -0.52 15.44 -18.76
N ASP A 136 -0.94 14.47 -19.56
CA ASP A 136 -0.05 13.76 -20.48
C ASP A 136 0.38 14.63 -21.67
N THR A 137 -0.51 15.50 -22.16
CA THR A 137 -0.16 16.53 -23.15
C THR A 137 0.84 17.52 -22.58
N VAL A 138 0.64 18.01 -21.34
CA VAL A 138 1.60 18.90 -20.67
C VAL A 138 2.95 18.21 -20.47
N LYS A 139 2.99 16.93 -20.03
CA LYS A 139 4.24 16.16 -19.93
C LYS A 139 4.92 16.00 -21.29
N LYS A 140 4.16 15.77 -22.37
CA LYS A 140 4.69 15.70 -23.74
C LYS A 140 5.27 17.05 -24.18
N MET A 141 4.61 18.17 -23.86
CA MET A 141 5.09 19.52 -24.15
C MET A 141 6.38 19.85 -23.37
N LEU A 142 6.45 19.49 -22.09
CA LEU A 142 7.65 19.69 -21.27
C LEU A 142 8.82 18.78 -21.66
N LYS A 143 8.54 17.64 -22.32
CA LYS A 143 9.55 16.74 -22.90
C LYS A 143 10.06 17.19 -24.27
N LYS A 144 9.39 18.15 -24.93
CA LYS A 144 9.95 18.71 -26.17
C LYS A 144 11.20 19.51 -25.79
N PRO A 145 12.33 19.32 -26.48
CA PRO A 145 13.45 20.22 -26.31
C PRO A 145 12.94 21.63 -26.59
N ILE A 146 13.11 22.54 -25.63
CA ILE A 146 12.99 23.98 -25.91
C ILE A 146 13.92 24.17 -27.10
N ASN A 147 13.38 24.63 -28.23
CA ASN A 147 14.15 24.86 -29.44
C ASN A 147 15.32 25.77 -29.03
N THR A 148 16.49 25.18 -28.78
CA THR A 148 17.75 25.88 -28.66
C THR A 148 18.05 26.27 -30.09
N GLY A 149 17.32 27.27 -30.57
CA GLY A 149 17.67 27.96 -31.79
C GLY A 149 19.17 28.22 -31.67
N LYS A 150 19.93 27.66 -32.60
CA LYS A 150 21.28 28.17 -32.83
C LYS A 150 21.06 29.65 -33.11
N TRP A 151 21.41 30.49 -32.14
CA TRP A 151 21.64 31.90 -32.37
C TRP A 151 22.83 31.93 -33.32
N PHE A 152 22.54 31.97 -34.62
CA PHE A 152 23.48 32.36 -35.66
C PHE A 152 23.45 33.88 -35.76
#